data_AF-A0A1Y1S554-F1
#
_entry.id   AF-A0A1Y1S554-F1
#
_cell.length_a   1.000
_cell.length_b   1.000
_cell.length_c   1.000
_cell.angle_alpha   90.00
_cell.angle_beta   90.00
_cell.angle_gamma   90.00
#
_symmetry.space_group_name_H-M   'P 1'
#
loop_
_entity.id
_entity.type
_entity.pdbx_description
1 polymer ?
#
loop_
_entity_poly.entity_id
_entity_poly.type
_entity_poly.pdbx_seq_one_letter_code
_entity_poly.pdbx_strand_id
1 'polypeptide(L)'
;MTNKAMCDLETRIFDLDLLVDDYVQNKGKEDGCEAESEINSQIIAIDSVISSTNLPRSTSRMFLNSKLKYLDTYTDHTYYETVRRSSNLDKIYDDANEIAEITEYLNKTVISQDELIDGVCNFMVQAENDTREATAELDRANAREVGRMKVYRIIFVIIGLIIGYGIIR
;
A
#
# COMPACT_ATOMS: atom_id res chain seq x y z
N MET A 1 31.91 17.75 6.35
CA MET A 1 32.67 17.52 5.10
C MET A 1 31.82 16.87 3.99
N THR A 2 30.67 16.27 4.30
CA THR A 2 29.76 15.59 3.36
C THR A 2 29.11 16.50 2.30
N ASN A 3 28.79 17.75 2.63
CA ASN A 3 28.01 18.61 1.71
C ASN A 3 28.80 19.05 0.45
N LYS A 4 30.11 19.29 0.57
CA LYS A 4 30.92 19.76 -0.56
C LYS A 4 31.16 18.64 -1.58
N ALA A 5 31.51 17.43 -1.10
CA ALA A 5 31.71 16.27 -1.96
C ALA A 5 30.42 15.86 -2.70
N MET A 6 29.26 16.05 -2.05
CA MET A 6 27.96 15.79 -2.67
C MET A 6 27.63 16.80 -3.76
N CYS A 7 27.85 18.10 -3.53
CA CYS A 7 27.68 19.12 -4.57
C CYS A 7 28.65 18.89 -5.75
N ASP A 8 29.91 18.56 -5.49
CA ASP A 8 30.90 18.28 -6.54
C ASP A 8 30.49 17.06 -7.40
N LEU A 9 29.86 16.05 -6.78
CA LEU A 9 29.33 14.87 -7.46
C LEU A 9 28.09 15.18 -8.29
N GLU A 10 27.16 15.99 -7.77
CA GLU A 10 25.98 16.45 -8.50
C GLU A 10 26.36 17.26 -9.74
N THR A 11 27.35 18.15 -9.63
CA THR A 11 27.86 18.90 -10.78
C THR A 11 28.44 17.98 -11.84
N ARG A 12 29.25 16.98 -11.45
CA ARG A 12 29.80 16.00 -12.39
C ARG A 12 28.72 15.18 -13.11
N ILE A 13 27.65 14.81 -12.41
CA ILE A 13 26.54 14.07 -13.02
C ILE A 13 25.79 14.97 -14.01
N PHE A 14 25.64 16.26 -13.71
CA PHE A 14 25.05 17.22 -14.64
C PHE A 14 25.92 17.45 -15.87
N ASP A 15 27.23 17.61 -15.69
CA ASP A 15 28.18 17.78 -16.80
C ASP A 15 28.20 16.55 -17.72
N LEU A 16 28.11 15.34 -17.13
CA LEU A 16 27.97 14.10 -17.89
C LEU A 16 26.68 14.08 -18.72
N ASP A 17 25.55 14.50 -18.15
CA ASP A 17 24.27 14.55 -18.88
C ASP A 17 24.36 15.45 -20.12
N LEU A 18 24.97 16.63 -19.97
CA LEU A 18 25.21 17.54 -21.09
C LEU A 18 26.13 16.94 -22.17
N LEU A 19 27.23 16.30 -21.76
CA LEU A 19 28.16 15.67 -22.68
C LEU A 19 27.52 14.52 -23.46
N VAL A 20 26.70 13.70 -22.79
CA VAL A 20 25.95 12.63 -23.45
C VAL A 20 24.93 13.21 -24.43
N ASP A 21 24.24 14.28 -24.06
CA ASP A 21 23.26 14.94 -24.93
C ASP A 21 23.90 15.51 -26.18
N ASP A 22 25.05 16.17 -26.04
CA ASP A 22 25.83 16.69 -27.15
C ASP A 22 26.36 15.57 -28.06
N TYR A 23 26.84 14.47 -27.48
CA TYR A 23 27.30 13.29 -28.22
C TYR A 23 26.16 12.65 -29.04
N VAL A 24 24.99 12.47 -28.43
CA VAL A 24 23.81 11.90 -29.09
C VAL A 24 23.34 12.79 -30.24
N GLN A 25 23.34 14.11 -30.05
CA GLN A 25 22.92 15.07 -31.08
C GLN A 25 23.93 15.18 -32.24
N ASN A 26 25.22 14.99 -31.98
CA ASN A 26 26.29 15.12 -32.97
C ASN A 26 26.77 13.78 -33.55
N LYS A 27 26.01 12.70 -33.33
CA LYS A 27 26.33 11.35 -33.80
C LYS A 27 26.61 11.34 -35.32
N GLY A 28 27.81 10.91 -35.71
CA GLY A 28 28.24 10.77 -37.12
C GLY A 28 29.21 11.84 -37.65
N LYS A 29 29.69 12.76 -36.79
CA LYS A 29 30.80 13.68 -37.10
C LYS A 29 32.14 13.10 -36.61
N GLU A 30 33.25 13.50 -37.24
CA GLU A 30 34.60 12.91 -37.03
C GLU A 30 35.15 13.03 -35.60
N ASP A 31 34.58 13.90 -34.75
CA ASP A 31 35.02 14.14 -33.36
C ASP A 31 34.49 13.11 -32.32
N GLY A 32 33.81 12.05 -32.75
CA GLY A 32 33.14 11.10 -31.84
C GLY A 32 34.06 10.34 -30.87
N CYS A 33 35.33 10.12 -31.24
CA CYS A 33 36.27 9.31 -30.46
C CYS A 33 36.72 9.99 -29.15
N GLU A 34 36.94 11.31 -29.16
CA GLU A 34 37.35 12.05 -27.96
C GLU A 34 36.19 12.15 -26.95
N ALA A 35 34.98 12.44 -27.44
CA ALA A 35 33.77 12.50 -26.62
C ALA A 35 33.46 11.16 -25.94
N GLU A 36 33.62 10.03 -26.63
CA GLU A 36 33.41 8.70 -26.06
C GLU A 36 34.39 8.38 -24.93
N SER A 37 35.67 8.73 -25.10
CA SER A 37 36.70 8.54 -24.09
C SER A 37 36.42 9.38 -22.83
N GLU A 38 35.98 10.62 -23.03
CA GLU A 38 35.64 11.54 -21.94
C GLU A 38 34.41 11.08 -21.17
N ILE A 39 33.32 10.73 -21.87
CA ILE A 39 32.08 10.20 -21.27
C ILE A 39 32.39 8.94 -20.45
N ASN A 40 33.15 7.99 -20.98
CA ASN A 40 33.53 6.78 -20.26
C ASN A 40 34.35 7.09 -19.00
N SER A 41 35.31 8.00 -19.11
CA SER A 41 36.14 8.42 -17.96
C SER A 41 35.29 9.05 -16.85
N GLN A 42 34.29 9.86 -17.21
CA GLN A 42 33.37 10.47 -16.25
C GLN A 42 32.43 9.43 -15.61
N ILE A 43 31.88 8.49 -16.38
CA ILE A 43 31.04 7.41 -15.84
C ILE A 43 31.82 6.59 -14.81
N ILE A 44 33.06 6.18 -15.13
CA ILE A 44 33.90 5.41 -14.21
C ILE A 44 34.21 6.21 -12.93
N ALA A 45 34.56 7.48 -13.09
CA ALA A 45 34.84 8.35 -11.95
C ALA A 45 33.63 8.50 -11.03
N ILE A 46 32.43 8.71 -11.60
CA ILE A 46 31.19 8.86 -10.83
C ILE A 46 30.81 7.52 -10.16
N ASP A 47 30.85 6.39 -10.88
CA ASP A 47 30.57 5.05 -10.33
C ASP A 47 31.48 4.73 -9.12
N SER A 48 32.75 5.12 -9.18
CA SER A 48 33.70 4.93 -8.08
C SER A 48 33.36 5.73 -6.82
N VAL A 49 32.68 6.86 -6.96
CA VAL A 49 32.29 7.72 -5.83
C VAL A 49 30.92 7.29 -5.29
N ILE A 50 29.97 6.94 -6.16
CA ILE A 50 28.64 6.46 -5.77
C ILE A 50 28.73 5.16 -4.97
N SER A 51 29.64 4.26 -5.33
CA SER A 51 29.87 3.01 -4.57
C SER A 51 30.30 3.23 -3.11
N SER A 52 30.71 4.44 -2.74
CA SER A 52 31.06 4.82 -1.36
C SER A 52 30.13 5.87 -0.72
N THR A 53 29.12 6.35 -1.45
CA THR A 53 28.30 7.51 -1.03
C THR A 53 26.81 7.33 -1.38
N ASN A 54 25.92 7.47 -0.39
CA ASN A 54 24.48 7.46 -0.62
C ASN A 54 24.01 8.77 -1.26
N LEU A 55 23.65 8.71 -2.55
CA LEU A 55 23.13 9.85 -3.32
C LEU A 55 21.61 10.06 -3.11
N PRO A 56 21.12 11.32 -3.25
CA PRO A 56 19.69 11.58 -3.40
C PRO A 56 19.10 10.85 -4.61
N ARG A 57 17.87 10.33 -4.47
CA ARG A 57 17.18 9.54 -5.51
C ARG A 57 17.07 10.27 -6.86
N SER A 58 16.86 11.59 -6.84
CA SER A 58 16.81 12.41 -8.05
C SER A 58 18.14 12.42 -8.81
N THR A 59 19.24 12.58 -8.08
CA THR A 59 20.61 12.64 -8.61
C THR A 59 21.03 11.28 -9.18
N SER A 60 20.76 10.19 -8.45
CA SER A 60 21.00 8.83 -8.93
C SER A 60 20.23 8.52 -10.21
N ARG A 61 18.98 8.96 -10.30
CA ARG A 61 18.14 8.76 -11.49
C ARG A 61 18.65 9.55 -12.69
N MET A 62 19.14 10.78 -12.48
CA MET A 62 19.75 11.58 -13.55
C MET A 62 20.97 10.87 -14.11
N PHE A 63 21.90 10.45 -13.25
CA PHE A 63 23.09 9.69 -13.65
C PHE A 63 22.75 8.41 -14.43
N LEU A 64 21.79 7.62 -13.93
CA LEU A 64 21.34 6.40 -14.60
C LEU A 64 20.78 6.69 -15.99
N ASN A 65 19.98 7.74 -16.14
CA ASN A 65 19.39 8.12 -17.42
C ASN A 65 20.47 8.54 -18.43
N SER A 66 21.44 9.38 -18.03
CA SER A 66 22.55 9.81 -18.89
C SER A 66 23.38 8.60 -19.33
N LYS A 67 23.70 7.70 -18.40
CA LYS A 67 24.41 6.44 -18.68
C LYS A 67 23.66 5.56 -19.67
N LEU A 68 22.35 5.36 -19.48
CA LEU A 68 21.51 4.58 -20.39
C LEU A 68 21.40 5.21 -21.79
N LYS A 69 21.27 6.55 -21.85
CA LYS A 69 21.19 7.31 -23.10
C LYS A 69 22.47 7.20 -23.93
N TYR A 70 23.64 7.27 -23.27
CA TYR A 70 24.92 6.99 -23.90
C TYR A 70 25.02 5.54 -24.40
N LEU A 71 24.66 4.58 -23.55
CA LEU A 71 24.75 3.14 -23.86
C LEU A 71 23.84 2.68 -25.01
N ASP A 72 22.67 3.29 -25.19
CA ASP A 72 21.79 3.03 -26.34
C ASP A 72 22.41 3.52 -27.66
N THR A 73 23.30 4.49 -27.56
CA THR A 73 23.93 5.15 -28.70
C THR A 73 25.26 4.51 -29.08
N TYR A 74 25.94 3.86 -28.13
CA TYR A 74 27.28 3.28 -28.24
C TYR A 74 27.31 1.91 -28.95
N THR A 75 28.19 1.74 -29.94
CA THR A 75 28.21 0.57 -30.84
C THR A 75 29.15 -0.57 -30.45
N ASP A 76 30.09 -0.39 -29.52
CA ASP A 76 31.07 -1.43 -29.17
C ASP A 76 30.59 -2.33 -28.00
N HIS A 77 30.48 -3.64 -28.26
CA HIS A 77 29.68 -4.60 -27.45
C HIS A 77 30.46 -5.35 -26.37
N THR A 78 31.78 -5.21 -26.25
CA THR A 78 32.59 -6.14 -25.43
C THR A 78 32.77 -5.67 -23.98
N TYR A 79 32.82 -4.37 -23.73
CA TYR A 79 32.78 -3.77 -22.38
C TYR A 79 31.35 -3.78 -21.77
N TYR A 80 30.36 -4.09 -22.62
CA TYR A 80 28.93 -3.91 -22.41
C TYR A 80 28.28 -4.97 -21.49
N GLU A 81 28.77 -6.22 -21.50
CA GLU A 81 28.13 -7.29 -20.69
C GLU A 81 28.27 -7.06 -19.19
N THR A 82 29.37 -6.47 -18.73
CA THR A 82 29.63 -6.26 -17.30
C THR A 82 28.80 -5.09 -16.75
N VAL A 83 28.69 -4.00 -17.51
CA VAL A 83 27.90 -2.81 -17.15
C VAL A 83 26.39 -3.09 -17.22
N ARG A 84 25.92 -3.81 -18.25
CA ARG A 84 24.50 -4.21 -18.38
C ARG A 84 24.07 -5.18 -17.28
N ARG A 85 24.96 -6.05 -16.80
CA ARG A 85 24.69 -6.90 -15.62
C ARG A 85 24.46 -6.07 -14.35
N SER A 86 25.23 -5.00 -14.13
CA SER A 86 24.98 -4.09 -13.00
C SER A 86 23.64 -3.36 -13.11
N SER A 87 23.29 -2.84 -14.30
CA SER A 87 22.00 -2.15 -14.52
C SER A 87 20.78 -3.06 -14.32
N ASN A 88 20.86 -4.34 -14.69
CA ASN A 88 19.80 -5.29 -14.43
C ASN A 88 19.72 -5.66 -12.93
N LEU A 89 20.86 -5.72 -12.24
CA LEU A 89 20.91 -5.94 -10.80
C LEU A 89 20.31 -4.76 -10.03
N ASP A 90 20.61 -3.53 -10.45
CA ASP A 90 20.05 -2.31 -9.86
C ASP A 90 18.54 -2.24 -10.07
N LYS A 91 18.05 -2.61 -11.26
CA LYS A 91 16.61 -2.76 -11.51
C LYS A 91 15.98 -3.81 -10.60
N ILE A 92 16.64 -4.96 -10.40
CA ILE A 92 16.16 -5.99 -9.47
C ILE A 92 16.12 -5.46 -8.03
N TYR A 93 17.07 -4.62 -7.62
CA TYR A 93 17.05 -4.00 -6.30
C TYR A 93 15.94 -2.97 -6.13
N ASP A 94 15.69 -2.15 -7.16
CA ASP A 94 14.57 -1.22 -7.18
C ASP A 94 13.22 -1.97 -7.12
N ASP A 95 13.06 -3.01 -7.94
CA ASP A 95 11.87 -3.87 -7.95
C ASP A 95 11.69 -4.59 -6.60
N ALA A 96 12.77 -5.07 -5.98
CA ALA A 96 12.73 -5.72 -4.68
C ALA A 96 12.33 -4.76 -3.55
N ASN A 97 12.80 -3.51 -3.59
CA ASN A 97 12.38 -2.47 -2.65
C ASN A 97 10.91 -2.11 -2.86
N GLU A 98 10.44 -1.98 -4.10
CA GLU A 98 9.02 -1.73 -4.39
C GLU A 98 8.14 -2.87 -3.88
N ILE A 99 8.54 -4.12 -4.08
CA ILE A 99 7.84 -5.30 -3.54
C ILE A 99 7.83 -5.26 -2.00
N ALA A 100 8.93 -4.87 -1.36
CA ALA A 100 8.99 -4.76 0.09
C ALA A 100 8.04 -3.68 0.63
N GLU A 101 7.99 -2.50 0.00
CA GLU A 101 7.07 -1.41 0.34
C GLU A 101 5.60 -1.82 0.14
N ILE A 102 5.27 -2.50 -0.96
CA ILE A 102 3.92 -3.03 -1.22
C ILE A 102 3.54 -4.07 -0.16
N THR A 103 4.48 -4.95 0.22
CA THR A 103 4.24 -5.98 1.24
C THR A 103 3.97 -5.35 2.60
N GLU A 104 4.69 -4.29 2.97
CA GLU A 104 4.45 -3.54 4.20
C GLU A 104 3.06 -2.88 4.18
N TYR A 105 2.67 -2.26 3.07
CA TYR A 105 1.34 -1.67 2.91
C TYR A 105 0.22 -2.72 3.02
N LEU A 106 0.39 -3.88 2.38
CA LEU A 106 -0.56 -4.99 2.47
C LEU A 106 -0.69 -5.48 3.91
N ASN A 107 0.42 -5.67 4.64
CA ASN A 107 0.37 -6.06 6.05
C ASN A 107 -0.37 -5.05 6.92
N LYS A 108 -0.11 -3.74 6.75
CA LYS A 108 -0.85 -2.69 7.47
C LYS A 108 -2.34 -2.72 7.16
N THR A 109 -2.70 -2.98 5.90
CA THR A 109 -4.10 -3.08 5.47
C THR A 109 -4.78 -4.30 6.08
N VAL A 110 -4.11 -5.46 6.11
CA VAL A 110 -4.62 -6.69 6.73
C VAL A 110 -4.85 -6.48 8.23
N ILE A 111 -3.88 -5.92 8.95
CA ILE A 111 -4.03 -5.60 10.39
C ILE A 111 -5.24 -4.68 10.62
N SER A 112 -5.36 -3.62 9.81
CA SER A 112 -6.51 -2.70 9.91
C SER A 112 -7.84 -3.39 9.60
N GLN A 113 -7.88 -4.35 8.68
CA GLN A 113 -9.08 -5.12 8.40
C GLN A 113 -9.42 -6.11 9.52
N ASP A 114 -8.43 -6.70 10.17
CA ASP A 114 -8.63 -7.58 11.32
C ASP A 114 -9.29 -6.82 12.48
N GLU A 115 -8.84 -5.59 12.75
CA GLU A 115 -9.46 -4.70 13.73
C GLU A 115 -10.93 -4.37 13.39
N LEU A 116 -11.25 -4.18 12.10
CA LEU A 116 -12.63 -3.97 11.65
C LEU A 116 -13.49 -5.23 11.81
N ILE A 117 -12.93 -6.40 11.52
CA ILE A 117 -13.62 -7.70 11.69
C ILE A 117 -13.93 -7.93 13.16
N ASP A 118 -12.99 -7.67 14.07
CA ASP A 118 -13.21 -7.75 15.52
C ASP A 118 -14.30 -6.78 15.97
N GLY A 119 -14.32 -5.56 15.43
CA GLY A 119 -15.39 -4.59 15.66
C GLY A 119 -16.77 -5.10 15.24
N VAL A 120 -16.87 -5.71 14.05
CA VAL A 120 -18.12 -6.29 13.54
C VAL A 120 -18.54 -7.50 14.38
N CYS A 121 -17.62 -8.38 14.77
CA CYS A 121 -17.92 -9.54 15.61
C CYS A 121 -18.50 -9.10 16.97
N ASN A 122 -17.90 -8.11 17.62
CA ASN A 122 -18.41 -7.57 18.89
C ASN A 122 -19.82 -6.98 18.72
N PHE A 123 -20.05 -6.23 17.63
CA PHE A 123 -21.38 -5.69 17.34
C PHE A 123 -22.43 -6.79 17.11
N MET A 124 -22.08 -7.85 16.38
CA MET A 124 -23.00 -8.98 16.13
C MET A 124 -23.34 -9.73 17.41
N VAL A 125 -22.35 -9.99 18.27
CA VAL A 125 -22.59 -10.63 19.59
C VAL A 125 -23.52 -9.77 20.45
N GLN A 126 -23.34 -8.45 20.43
CA GLN A 126 -24.22 -7.56 21.18
C GLN A 126 -25.64 -7.54 20.60
N ALA A 127 -25.80 -7.45 19.28
CA ALA A 127 -27.10 -7.51 18.62
C ALA A 127 -27.82 -8.86 18.88
N GLU A 128 -27.09 -9.97 18.95
CA GLU A 128 -27.63 -11.29 19.30
C GLU A 128 -28.14 -11.31 20.76
N ASN A 129 -27.38 -10.75 21.70
CA ASN A 129 -27.80 -10.64 23.09
C ASN A 129 -29.05 -9.77 23.25
N ASP A 130 -29.10 -8.63 22.57
CA ASP A 130 -30.25 -7.71 22.61
C ASP A 130 -31.51 -8.36 22.03
N THR A 131 -31.39 -9.06 20.89
CA THR A 131 -32.52 -9.80 20.30
C THR A 131 -32.97 -10.97 21.18
N ARG A 132 -32.04 -11.67 21.82
CA ARG A 132 -32.37 -12.73 22.79
C ARG A 132 -33.08 -12.18 24.02
N GLU A 133 -32.69 -11.01 24.52
CA GLU A 133 -33.37 -10.37 25.64
C GLU A 133 -34.79 -9.91 25.24
N ALA A 134 -34.93 -9.25 24.10
CA ALA A 134 -36.22 -8.80 23.57
C ALA A 134 -37.20 -9.97 23.33
N THR A 135 -36.71 -11.09 22.78
CA THR A 135 -37.53 -12.30 22.60
C THR A 135 -37.96 -12.91 23.92
N ALA A 136 -37.06 -13.01 24.91
CA ALA A 136 -37.42 -13.47 26.24
C ALA A 136 -38.44 -12.56 26.94
N GLU A 137 -38.38 -11.25 26.71
CA GLU A 137 -39.35 -10.30 27.24
C GLU A 137 -40.72 -10.43 26.55
N LEU A 138 -40.75 -10.62 25.23
CA LEU A 138 -41.97 -10.92 24.46
C LEU A 138 -42.64 -12.21 24.95
N ASP A 139 -41.86 -13.27 25.19
CA ASP A 139 -42.39 -14.54 25.72
C ASP A 139 -43.00 -14.36 27.11
N ARG A 140 -42.34 -13.60 27.99
CA ARG A 140 -42.89 -13.25 29.32
C ARG A 140 -44.15 -12.40 29.22
N ALA A 141 -44.20 -11.44 28.29
CA ALA A 141 -45.38 -10.61 28.06
C ALA A 141 -46.55 -11.45 27.54
N ASN A 142 -46.30 -12.34 26.59
CA ASN A 142 -47.29 -13.26 26.04
C ASN A 142 -47.83 -14.21 27.12
N ALA A 143 -46.96 -14.78 27.97
CA ALA A 143 -47.38 -15.61 29.10
C ALA A 143 -48.28 -14.84 30.10
N ARG A 144 -47.96 -13.56 30.37
CA ARG A 144 -48.79 -12.68 31.21
C ARG A 144 -50.16 -12.41 30.58
N GLU A 145 -50.22 -12.16 29.27
CA GLU A 145 -51.49 -11.96 28.55
C GLU A 145 -52.36 -13.21 28.56
N VAL A 146 -51.79 -14.37 28.25
CA VAL A 146 -52.51 -15.66 28.30
C VAL A 146 -53.04 -15.92 29.72
N GLY A 147 -52.25 -15.62 30.75
CA GLY A 147 -52.69 -15.69 32.15
C GLY A 147 -53.87 -14.78 32.45
N ARG A 148 -53.81 -13.50 32.03
CA ARG A 148 -54.91 -12.54 32.19
C ARG A 148 -56.18 -12.99 31.46
N MET A 149 -56.07 -13.48 30.22
CA MET A 149 -57.21 -14.00 29.48
C MET A 149 -57.92 -15.15 30.20
N LYS A 150 -57.17 -16.07 30.82
CA LYS A 150 -57.76 -17.15 31.62
C LYS A 150 -58.53 -16.60 32.82
N VAL A 151 -57.98 -15.61 33.52
CA VAL A 151 -58.65 -14.95 34.64
C VAL A 151 -59.93 -14.22 34.20
N TYR A 152 -59.88 -13.45 33.11
CA TYR A 152 -61.06 -12.77 32.56
C TYR A 152 -62.18 -13.75 32.19
N ARG A 153 -61.84 -14.91 31.59
CA ARG A 153 -62.83 -15.96 31.30
C ARG A 153 -63.52 -16.46 32.57
N ILE A 154 -62.76 -16.71 33.64
CA ILE A 154 -63.33 -17.16 34.93
C ILE A 154 -64.24 -16.09 35.52
N ILE A 155 -63.78 -14.82 35.55
CA ILE A 155 -64.59 -13.69 36.06
C ILE A 155 -65.90 -13.56 35.28
N PHE A 156 -65.86 -13.67 33.95
CA PHE A 156 -67.05 -13.56 33.10
C PHE A 156 -68.07 -14.67 33.40
N VAL A 157 -67.61 -15.91 33.60
CA VAL A 157 -68.47 -17.04 34.00
C VAL A 157 -69.11 -16.79 35.38
N ILE A 158 -68.34 -16.32 36.36
CA ILE A 158 -68.84 -16.02 37.70
C ILE A 158 -69.89 -14.91 37.66
N ILE A 159 -69.64 -13.82 36.94
CA ILE A 159 -70.61 -12.71 36.78
C ILE A 159 -71.89 -13.23 36.10
N GLY A 160 -71.76 -14.04 35.05
CA GLY A 160 -72.92 -14.65 34.37
C GLY A 160 -73.75 -15.53 35.31
N LEU A 161 -73.12 -16.32 36.18
CA LEU A 161 -73.80 -17.13 37.19
C LEU A 161 -74.53 -16.27 38.23
N ILE A 162 -73.92 -15.18 38.70
CA ILE A 162 -74.53 -14.26 39.67
C ILE A 162 -75.76 -13.58 39.06
N ILE A 163 -75.66 -13.07 37.83
CA ILE A 163 -76.78 -12.42 37.15
C ILE A 163 -77.88 -13.45 36.86
N GLY A 164 -77.54 -14.64 36.36
CA GLY A 164 -78.51 -15.71 36.09
C GLY A 164 -79.26 -16.18 37.33
N TYR A 165 -78.55 -16.34 38.46
CA TYR A 165 -79.16 -16.68 39.75
C TYR A 165 -80.08 -15.56 40.27
N GLY A 166 -79.70 -14.29 40.09
CA GLY A 166 -80.52 -13.14 40.47
C GLY A 166 -81.79 -12.94 39.62
N ILE A 167 -81.85 -13.50 38.41
CA ILE A 167 -83.04 -13.46 37.53
C ILE A 167 -84.01 -14.62 37.82
N ILE A 168 -83.48 -15.78 38.23
CA ILE A 168 -84.28 -16.98 38.55
C ILE A 168 -84.96 -16.88 39.93
N ARG A 169 -84.48 -15.97 40.79
CA ARG A 169 -85.04 -15.69 42.11
C ARG A 169 -85.95 -14.48 42.08
#